data_AF-A0A1F7Z4B1-F1
#
_entry.id   AF-A0A1F7Z4B1-F1
#
_cell.length_a   1.000
_cell.length_b   1.000
_cell.length_c   1.000
_cell.angle_alpha   90.00
_cell.angle_beta   90.00
_cell.angle_gamma   90.00
#
_symmetry.space_group_name_H-M   'P 1'
#
loop_
_entity.id
_entity.type
_entity.pdbx_description
1 polymer ?
#
loop_
_entity_poly.entity_id
_entity_poly.type
_entity_poly.pdbx_seq_one_letter_code
_entity_poly.pdbx_strand_id
1 'polypeptide(L)'
;MDTPWYDDPGKIMKTIVEGGLKGLNEVAHARHEAHYDRGERLNDYIIEGSWYTDSCGNWGKLQWPKGRPDLAFMLVLTPAGYNEFCVVTGLPTNWSASMAWELPPDGMVCDLCLEPWMIQDAHTAVVNRTYEDIPLERFAGKSLREVEKLIGAELSATVFLQPELMIQNPAYVGHANHPVFEDVVVRDEGERGWVYKANKDTYLVQPGDSGYFNVWTYRHPLCQENRLRKLETNYFEEIFTKSGYKQVVLNAIPNEYCGDPTCCGPWFLVRTEVGNFKVGWRKRVINLEWAGKGVGPERDLTHLFKGESTTLERDYVHAHGREKLIDYLRRIRNYQLTL
;
A
#
# COMPACT_ATOMS: atom_id res chain seq x y z
N MET A 1 12.77 7.68 -39.48
CA MET A 1 11.58 6.92 -39.04
C MET A 1 10.82 7.83 -38.11
N ASP A 2 9.50 7.92 -38.26
CA ASP A 2 8.69 8.74 -37.37
C ASP A 2 8.72 8.16 -35.96
N THR A 3 8.89 9.01 -34.96
CA THR A 3 8.83 8.59 -33.55
C THR A 3 7.45 8.00 -33.24
N PRO A 4 7.38 6.81 -32.59
CA PRO A 4 6.12 6.20 -32.17
C PRO A 4 5.27 7.16 -31.33
N TRP A 5 3.95 7.02 -31.37
CA TRP A 5 3.06 7.96 -30.69
C TRP A 5 3.22 7.98 -29.16
N TYR A 6 3.62 6.86 -28.58
CA TYR A 6 3.88 6.69 -27.15
C TYR A 6 5.28 7.15 -26.72
N ASP A 7 6.10 7.63 -27.66
CA ASP A 7 7.45 8.14 -27.41
C ASP A 7 7.68 9.51 -28.06
N ASP A 8 6.59 10.21 -28.41
CA ASP A 8 6.61 11.59 -28.91
C ASP A 8 5.83 12.48 -27.94
N PRO A 9 6.42 13.55 -27.39
CA PRO A 9 5.80 14.31 -26.30
C PRO A 9 4.48 14.98 -26.74
N GLY A 10 4.37 15.43 -27.99
CA GLY A 10 3.16 16.08 -28.51
C GLY A 10 2.03 15.08 -28.71
N LYS A 11 2.34 13.88 -29.21
CA LYS A 11 1.36 12.79 -29.38
C LYS A 11 0.92 12.22 -28.03
N ILE A 12 1.85 12.02 -27.08
CA ILE A 12 1.53 11.63 -25.70
C ILE A 12 0.57 12.64 -25.08
N MET A 13 0.91 13.94 -25.13
CA MET A 13 0.06 14.99 -24.56
C MET A 13 -1.34 14.97 -25.18
N LYS A 14 -1.43 14.84 -26.50
CA LYS A 14 -2.72 14.74 -27.21
C LYS A 14 -3.55 13.55 -26.70
N THR A 15 -2.96 12.36 -26.61
CA THR A 15 -3.65 11.16 -26.11
C THR A 15 -4.21 11.37 -24.70
N ILE A 16 -3.43 12.01 -23.82
CA ILE A 16 -3.85 12.26 -22.44
C ILE A 16 -4.95 13.34 -22.38
N VAL A 17 -4.84 14.44 -23.13
CA VAL A 17 -5.87 15.48 -23.17
C VAL A 17 -7.20 14.93 -23.69
N GLU A 18 -7.17 14.10 -24.73
CA GLU A 18 -8.38 13.54 -25.34
C GLU A 18 -8.98 12.40 -24.51
N GLY A 19 -8.14 11.59 -23.86
CA GLY A 19 -8.55 10.39 -23.13
C GLY A 19 -8.64 10.53 -21.60
N GLY A 20 -8.17 11.64 -21.01
CA GLY A 20 -8.07 11.79 -19.56
C GLY A 20 -7.23 10.68 -18.91
N LEU A 21 -7.74 10.09 -17.82
CA LEU A 21 -7.06 9.00 -17.10
C LEU A 21 -6.89 7.75 -17.99
N LYS A 22 -7.85 7.46 -18.87
CA LYS A 22 -7.72 6.39 -19.86
C LYS A 22 -6.54 6.61 -20.79
N GLY A 23 -6.41 7.82 -21.34
CA GLY A 23 -5.28 8.17 -22.21
C GLY A 23 -3.92 8.06 -21.51
N LEU A 24 -3.87 8.41 -20.22
CA LEU A 24 -2.67 8.23 -19.40
C LEU A 24 -2.32 6.74 -19.19
N ASN A 25 -3.31 5.91 -18.88
CA ASN A 25 -3.13 4.46 -18.76
C ASN A 25 -2.67 3.84 -20.11
N GLU A 26 -3.25 4.27 -21.23
CA GLU A 26 -2.85 3.82 -22.57
C GLU A 26 -1.39 4.14 -22.89
N VAL A 27 -0.92 5.36 -22.57
CA VAL A 27 0.50 5.73 -22.71
C VAL A 27 1.39 4.84 -21.85
N ALA A 28 1.04 4.66 -20.56
CA ALA A 28 1.82 3.84 -19.64
C ALA A 28 1.97 2.41 -20.16
N HIS A 29 0.87 1.79 -20.60
CA HIS A 29 0.87 0.43 -21.14
C HIS A 29 1.66 0.32 -22.45
N ALA A 30 1.42 1.22 -23.41
CA ALA A 30 2.10 1.17 -24.70
C ALA A 30 3.62 1.28 -24.57
N ARG A 31 4.09 2.12 -23.63
CA ARG A 31 5.52 2.26 -23.32
C ARG A 31 6.09 1.02 -22.64
N HIS A 32 5.36 0.44 -21.70
CA HIS A 32 5.77 -0.81 -21.06
C HIS A 32 5.93 -1.93 -22.10
N GLU A 33 4.92 -2.16 -22.93
CA GLU A 33 4.95 -3.18 -23.99
C GLU A 33 6.07 -2.91 -25.02
N ALA A 34 6.31 -1.64 -25.37
CA ALA A 34 7.39 -1.27 -26.29
C ALA A 34 8.76 -1.75 -25.81
N HIS A 35 9.06 -1.59 -24.52
CA HIS A 35 10.32 -2.06 -23.98
C HIS A 35 10.33 -3.55 -23.69
N TYR A 36 9.37 -4.04 -22.90
CA TYR A 36 9.42 -5.40 -22.35
C TYR A 36 9.07 -6.47 -23.38
N ASP A 37 8.21 -6.17 -24.35
CA ASP A 37 7.80 -7.14 -25.37
C ASP A 37 8.57 -6.95 -26.68
N ARG A 38 8.90 -5.70 -27.03
CA ARG A 38 9.54 -5.37 -28.33
C ARG A 38 11.00 -4.97 -28.23
N GLY A 39 11.55 -4.80 -27.03
CA GLY A 39 12.96 -4.44 -26.82
C GLY A 39 13.31 -3.02 -27.28
N GLU A 40 12.33 -2.12 -27.41
CA GLU A 40 12.55 -0.75 -27.84
C GLU A 40 13.24 0.07 -26.75
N ARG A 41 14.13 0.99 -27.16
CA ARG A 41 14.69 2.01 -26.28
C ARG A 41 13.84 3.27 -26.41
N LEU A 42 13.33 3.75 -25.29
CA LEU A 42 12.42 4.90 -25.23
C LEU A 42 13.14 6.17 -24.75
N ASN A 43 12.50 7.32 -24.89
CA ASN A 43 12.93 8.58 -24.29
C ASN A 43 12.35 8.74 -22.88
N ASP A 44 13.07 9.44 -22.00
CA ASP A 44 12.60 9.72 -20.66
C ASP A 44 11.64 10.93 -20.67
N TYR A 45 10.51 10.83 -19.98
CA TYR A 45 9.54 11.91 -19.87
C TYR A 45 9.03 12.13 -18.45
N ILE A 46 8.72 13.38 -18.15
CA ILE A 46 7.92 13.83 -17.03
C ILE A 46 6.57 14.27 -17.57
N ILE A 47 5.51 13.62 -17.08
CA ILE A 47 4.12 13.82 -17.48
C ILE A 47 3.38 14.46 -16.32
N GLU A 48 2.78 15.62 -16.57
CA GLU A 48 2.01 16.44 -15.61
C GLU A 48 2.78 16.80 -14.32
N GLY A 49 4.11 16.75 -14.33
CA GLY A 49 4.91 16.91 -13.11
C GLY A 49 4.61 15.88 -12.00
N SER A 50 3.91 14.80 -12.35
CA SER A 50 3.44 13.75 -11.43
C SER A 50 4.01 12.39 -11.74
N TRP A 51 4.24 12.13 -13.02
CA TRP A 51 4.67 10.82 -13.50
C TRP A 51 6.00 10.95 -14.20
N TYR A 52 6.86 9.98 -13.98
CA TYR A 52 8.12 9.80 -14.67
C TYR A 52 8.06 8.48 -15.42
N THR A 53 8.48 8.50 -16.67
CA THR A 53 8.70 7.29 -17.45
C THR A 53 10.11 7.29 -17.99
N ASP A 54 10.77 6.15 -17.87
CA ASP A 54 12.15 6.00 -18.31
C ASP A 54 12.23 5.34 -19.70
N SER A 55 13.47 5.26 -20.17
CA SER A 55 13.90 4.63 -21.41
C SER A 55 13.75 3.11 -21.46
N CYS A 56 13.31 2.48 -20.37
CA CYS A 56 12.98 1.06 -20.26
C CYS A 56 11.47 0.82 -20.11
N GLY A 57 10.63 1.82 -20.38
CA GLY A 57 9.19 1.67 -20.28
C GLY A 57 8.68 1.50 -18.85
N ASN A 58 9.51 1.77 -17.85
CA ASN A 58 9.04 1.81 -16.47
C ASN A 58 8.20 3.06 -16.25
N TRP A 59 7.29 2.95 -15.29
CA TRP A 59 6.43 4.03 -14.83
C TRP A 59 6.71 4.30 -13.36
N GLY A 60 6.83 5.57 -13.00
CA GLY A 60 7.08 5.99 -11.64
C GLY A 60 6.31 7.26 -11.27
N LYS A 61 6.06 7.41 -9.98
CA LYS A 61 5.44 8.59 -9.39
C LYS A 61 6.52 9.55 -8.89
N LEU A 62 6.46 10.80 -9.30
CA LEU A 62 7.34 11.87 -8.83
C LEU A 62 7.07 12.16 -7.35
N GLN A 63 8.14 12.22 -6.57
CA GLN A 63 8.14 12.54 -5.16
C GLN A 63 8.80 13.90 -4.93
N TRP A 64 8.17 14.68 -4.05
CA TRP A 64 8.54 16.05 -3.77
C TRP A 64 8.81 16.24 -2.28
N PRO A 65 9.95 16.83 -1.89
CA PRO A 65 10.26 17.07 -0.47
C PRO A 65 9.27 17.99 0.25
N LYS A 66 8.60 18.89 -0.49
CA LYS A 66 7.70 19.92 0.06
C LYS A 66 6.28 19.84 -0.51
N GLY A 67 5.86 18.65 -0.95
CA GLY A 67 4.59 18.46 -1.66
C GLY A 67 4.68 18.82 -3.14
N ARG A 68 3.74 18.27 -3.92
CA ARG A 68 3.68 18.49 -5.37
C ARG A 68 3.30 19.93 -5.67
N PRO A 69 3.95 20.58 -6.66
CA PRO A 69 3.48 21.84 -7.19
C PRO A 69 2.17 21.67 -7.97
N ASP A 70 1.21 22.55 -7.70
CA ASP A 70 -0.03 22.60 -8.49
C ASP A 70 0.27 23.18 -9.88
N LEU A 71 0.10 22.36 -10.93
CA LEU A 71 0.33 22.76 -12.30
C LEU A 71 -1.01 23.03 -12.97
N ALA A 72 -1.22 24.27 -13.42
CA ALA A 72 -2.46 24.69 -14.06
C ALA A 72 -2.69 24.08 -15.46
N PHE A 73 -1.72 23.35 -16.01
CA PHE A 73 -1.79 22.79 -17.36
C PHE A 73 -1.00 21.48 -17.48
N MET A 74 -1.41 20.68 -18.47
CA MET A 74 -0.77 19.42 -18.81
C MET A 74 0.56 19.66 -19.52
N LEU A 75 1.57 18.88 -19.16
CA LEU A 75 2.92 18.98 -19.69
C LEU A 75 3.50 17.60 -19.94
N VAL A 76 4.22 17.44 -21.04
CA VAL A 76 5.08 16.29 -21.32
C VAL A 76 6.45 16.84 -21.68
N LEU A 77 7.41 16.71 -20.77
CA LEU A 77 8.74 17.30 -20.90
C LEU A 77 9.81 16.22 -20.69
N THR A 78 10.98 16.41 -21.29
CA THR A 78 12.16 15.63 -20.87
C THR A 78 12.57 16.03 -19.45
N PRO A 79 13.33 15.21 -18.70
CA PRO A 79 13.83 15.60 -17.39
C PRO A 79 14.59 16.94 -17.38
N ALA A 80 15.38 17.21 -18.42
CA ALA A 80 16.10 18.48 -18.58
C ALA A 80 15.13 19.66 -18.78
N GLY A 81 14.14 19.52 -19.68
CA GLY A 81 13.13 20.55 -19.91
C GLY A 81 12.24 20.80 -18.68
N TYR A 82 11.94 19.75 -17.91
CA TYR A 82 11.20 19.88 -16.66
C TYR A 82 11.98 20.62 -15.58
N ASN A 83 13.30 20.38 -15.48
CA ASN A 83 14.16 21.11 -14.55
C ASN A 83 14.25 22.60 -14.92
N GLU A 84 14.39 22.91 -16.21
CA GLU A 84 14.36 24.29 -16.70
C GLU A 84 13.02 24.97 -16.36
N PHE A 85 11.90 24.26 -16.62
CA PHE A 85 10.57 24.71 -16.22
C PHE A 85 10.52 25.02 -14.73
N CYS A 86 10.99 24.10 -13.87
CA CYS A 86 11.00 24.31 -12.42
C CYS A 86 11.81 25.54 -12.00
N VAL A 87 12.97 25.79 -12.61
CA VAL A 87 13.78 26.99 -12.34
C VAL A 87 13.00 28.26 -12.70
N VAL A 88 12.37 28.29 -13.88
CA VAL A 88 11.62 29.45 -14.37
C VAL A 88 10.40 29.74 -13.50
N THR A 89 9.71 28.71 -13.01
CA THR A 89 8.50 28.85 -12.19
C THR A 89 8.78 28.89 -10.68
N GLY A 90 10.04 28.81 -10.25
CA GLY A 90 10.42 28.78 -8.84
C GLY A 90 10.01 27.50 -8.11
N LEU A 91 9.78 26.40 -8.83
CA LEU A 91 9.48 25.10 -8.26
C LEU A 91 10.78 24.39 -7.84
N PRO A 92 10.71 23.46 -6.87
CA PRO A 92 11.87 22.67 -6.48
C PRO A 92 12.44 21.88 -7.67
N THR A 93 13.77 21.88 -7.84
CA THR A 93 14.42 21.05 -8.87
C THR A 93 14.87 19.69 -8.34
N ASN A 94 14.78 19.49 -7.03
CA ASN A 94 15.13 18.25 -6.35
C ASN A 94 13.90 17.34 -6.20
N TRP A 95 13.55 16.65 -7.27
CA TRP A 95 12.56 15.59 -7.27
C TRP A 95 13.23 14.22 -7.33
N SER A 96 12.53 13.19 -6.88
CA SER A 96 12.87 11.79 -7.11
C SER A 96 11.67 11.08 -7.73
N ALA A 97 11.86 9.87 -8.26
CA ALA A 97 10.76 9.04 -8.75
C ALA A 97 10.75 7.70 -8.02
N SER A 98 9.57 7.29 -7.57
CA SER A 98 9.32 5.92 -7.09
C SER A 98 8.84 5.09 -8.26
N MET A 99 9.66 4.13 -8.70
CA MET A 99 9.36 3.25 -9.83
C MET A 99 8.43 2.13 -9.37
N ALA A 100 7.16 2.47 -9.26
CA ALA A 100 6.08 1.55 -8.94
C ALA A 100 4.86 1.91 -9.78
N TRP A 101 4.16 0.88 -10.27
CA TRP A 101 2.93 1.05 -11.06
C TRP A 101 1.77 1.51 -10.16
N GLU A 102 1.79 2.77 -9.76
CA GLU A 102 0.84 3.35 -8.81
C GLU A 102 -0.29 4.16 -9.47
N LEU A 103 -0.43 4.04 -10.79
CA LEU A 103 -1.51 4.65 -11.56
C LEU A 103 -2.81 3.85 -11.38
N PRO A 104 -3.91 4.45 -10.88
CA PRO A 104 -5.21 3.81 -10.89
C PRO A 104 -5.68 3.53 -12.33
N PRO A 105 -6.21 2.33 -12.61
CA PRO A 105 -6.88 2.07 -13.88
C PRO A 105 -8.07 3.00 -14.12
N ASP A 106 -8.35 3.29 -15.39
CA ASP A 106 -9.55 4.02 -15.80
C ASP A 106 -10.84 3.31 -15.35
N GLY A 107 -11.83 4.09 -14.94
CA GLY A 107 -13.12 3.59 -14.44
C GLY A 107 -13.08 2.94 -13.05
N MET A 108 -11.92 2.84 -12.41
CA MET A 108 -11.81 2.37 -11.03
C MET A 108 -12.30 3.43 -10.05
N VAL A 109 -12.89 2.99 -8.94
CA VAL A 109 -13.34 3.85 -7.84
C VAL A 109 -12.53 3.58 -6.56
N CYS A 110 -12.50 4.56 -5.67
CA CYS A 110 -11.95 4.37 -4.33
C CYS A 110 -12.85 3.42 -3.51
N ASP A 111 -12.27 2.36 -2.91
CA ASP A 111 -12.98 1.35 -2.10
C ASP A 111 -13.65 1.91 -0.82
N LEU A 112 -13.39 3.17 -0.48
CA LEU A 112 -13.92 3.81 0.72
C LEU A 112 -15.01 4.85 0.44
N CYS A 113 -14.79 5.75 -0.53
CA CYS A 113 -15.76 6.81 -0.86
C CYS A 113 -16.54 6.53 -2.14
N LEU A 114 -16.19 5.49 -2.91
CA LEU A 114 -16.80 5.10 -4.19
C LEU A 114 -16.72 6.16 -5.31
N GLU A 115 -15.97 7.24 -5.08
CA GLU A 115 -15.70 8.25 -6.11
C GLU A 115 -14.70 7.70 -7.15
N PRO A 116 -14.93 7.98 -8.45
CA PRO A 116 -14.03 7.57 -9.52
C PRO A 116 -12.71 8.34 -9.47
N TRP A 117 -11.66 7.70 -9.97
CA TRP A 117 -10.37 8.37 -10.18
C TRP A 117 -10.41 9.25 -11.42
N MET A 118 -9.84 10.44 -11.29
CA MET A 118 -9.68 11.39 -12.38
C MET A 118 -8.19 11.60 -12.64
N ILE A 119 -7.82 12.08 -13.82
CA ILE A 119 -6.40 12.36 -14.10
C ILE A 119 -5.81 13.37 -13.11
N GLN A 120 -6.63 14.34 -12.68
CA GLN A 120 -6.24 15.40 -11.75
C GLN A 120 -5.83 14.87 -10.38
N ASP A 121 -6.40 13.75 -9.91
CA ASP A 121 -6.16 13.21 -8.57
C ASP A 121 -5.50 11.82 -8.56
N ALA A 122 -5.41 11.13 -9.70
CA ALA A 122 -4.77 9.83 -9.86
C ALA A 122 -3.35 9.79 -9.29
N HIS A 123 -2.60 10.89 -9.45
CA HIS A 123 -1.26 11.02 -8.89
C HIS A 123 -1.22 11.03 -7.36
N THR A 124 -2.32 11.36 -6.67
CA THR A 124 -2.41 11.32 -5.21
C THR A 124 -2.77 9.95 -4.66
N ALA A 125 -3.11 8.99 -5.54
CA ALA A 125 -3.57 7.68 -5.10
C ALA A 125 -2.61 7.02 -4.12
N VAL A 126 -3.18 6.48 -3.05
CA VAL A 126 -2.50 5.64 -2.08
C VAL A 126 -2.80 4.20 -2.44
N VAL A 127 -1.77 3.47 -2.85
CA VAL A 127 -1.91 2.06 -3.24
C VAL A 127 -1.76 1.17 -2.02
N ASN A 128 -2.80 0.41 -1.72
CA ASN A 128 -2.79 -0.60 -0.68
C ASN A 128 -2.69 -1.99 -1.33
N ARG A 129 -1.61 -2.70 -1.04
CA ARG A 129 -1.29 -4.02 -1.61
C ARG A 129 -1.52 -5.09 -0.56
N THR A 130 -2.45 -6.00 -0.80
CA THR A 130 -2.72 -7.17 0.03
C THR A 130 -2.45 -8.44 -0.75
N TYR A 131 -2.22 -9.53 -0.01
CA TYR A 131 -2.18 -10.87 -0.57
C TYR A 131 -3.37 -11.64 -0.03
N GLU A 132 -4.13 -12.25 -0.93
CA GLU A 132 -5.39 -12.90 -0.58
C GLU A 132 -5.47 -14.28 -1.23
N ASP A 133 -5.83 -15.28 -0.42
CA ASP A 133 -6.24 -16.60 -0.87
C ASP A 133 -7.73 -16.53 -1.25
N ILE A 134 -8.01 -16.56 -2.55
CA ILE A 134 -9.37 -16.42 -3.08
C ILE A 134 -9.85 -17.77 -3.62
N PRO A 135 -10.91 -18.37 -3.04
CA PRO A 135 -11.55 -19.56 -3.60
C PRO A 135 -12.06 -19.31 -5.02
N LEU A 136 -11.71 -20.21 -5.94
CA LEU A 136 -11.98 -20.05 -7.37
C LEU A 136 -13.15 -20.92 -7.87
N GLU A 137 -13.73 -21.78 -7.03
CA GLU A 137 -14.81 -22.69 -7.43
C GLU A 137 -15.96 -22.01 -8.20
N ARG A 138 -16.34 -20.79 -7.80
CA ARG A 138 -17.38 -19.98 -8.49
C ARG A 138 -17.02 -19.55 -9.92
N PHE A 139 -15.77 -19.75 -10.33
CA PHE A 139 -15.25 -19.42 -11.65
C PHE A 139 -14.88 -20.66 -12.47
N ALA A 140 -15.30 -21.85 -12.05
CA ALA A 140 -15.00 -23.10 -12.76
C ALA A 140 -15.31 -22.99 -14.26
N GLY A 141 -14.36 -23.43 -15.10
CA GLY A 141 -14.41 -23.36 -16.56
C GLY A 141 -13.95 -22.04 -17.18
N LYS A 142 -13.62 -21.00 -16.39
CA LYS A 142 -13.04 -19.75 -16.88
C LYS A 142 -11.52 -19.80 -16.86
N SER A 143 -10.88 -19.02 -17.75
CA SER A 143 -9.42 -18.86 -17.69
C SER A 143 -8.99 -17.98 -16.52
N LEU A 144 -7.77 -18.14 -16.02
CA LEU A 144 -7.26 -17.30 -14.93
C LEU A 144 -7.25 -15.80 -15.31
N ARG A 145 -6.99 -15.45 -16.58
CA ARG A 145 -7.08 -14.06 -17.04
C ARG A 145 -8.50 -13.50 -16.94
N GLU A 146 -9.51 -14.31 -17.26
CA GLU A 146 -10.91 -13.91 -17.05
C GLU A 146 -11.24 -13.75 -15.57
N VAL A 147 -10.72 -14.64 -14.72
CA VAL A 147 -10.90 -14.58 -13.27
C VAL A 147 -10.27 -13.32 -12.66
N GLU A 148 -9.04 -12.95 -13.05
CA GLU A 148 -8.40 -11.71 -12.59
C GLU A 148 -9.26 -10.48 -12.89
N LYS A 149 -9.84 -10.41 -14.10
CA LYS A 149 -10.74 -9.31 -14.49
C LYS A 149 -12.03 -9.30 -13.67
N LEU A 150 -12.64 -10.47 -13.45
CA LEU A 150 -13.89 -10.58 -12.69
C LEU A 150 -13.68 -10.22 -11.21
N ILE A 151 -12.63 -10.72 -10.58
CA ILE A 151 -12.28 -10.39 -9.19
C ILE A 151 -11.92 -8.90 -9.10
N GLY A 152 -11.12 -8.39 -10.04
CA GLY A 152 -10.75 -6.97 -10.07
C GLY A 152 -11.96 -6.04 -10.16
N ALA A 153 -12.96 -6.39 -10.97
CA ALA A 153 -14.21 -5.64 -11.06
C ALA A 153 -15.04 -5.73 -9.77
N GLU A 154 -15.14 -6.92 -9.14
CA GLU A 154 -15.87 -7.12 -7.88
C GLU A 154 -15.25 -6.33 -6.72
N LEU A 155 -13.92 -6.29 -6.65
CA LEU A 155 -13.18 -5.64 -5.57
C LEU A 155 -12.84 -4.17 -5.85
N SER A 156 -13.15 -3.66 -7.05
CA SER A 156 -12.64 -2.37 -7.55
C SER A 156 -11.12 -2.24 -7.34
N ALA A 157 -10.38 -3.26 -7.79
CA ALA A 157 -8.96 -3.45 -7.54
C ALA A 157 -8.23 -3.94 -8.80
N THR A 158 -6.92 -3.68 -8.86
CA THR A 158 -6.04 -4.37 -9.81
C THR A 158 -5.59 -5.67 -9.18
N VAL A 159 -5.87 -6.79 -9.84
CA VAL A 159 -5.65 -8.13 -9.29
C VAL A 159 -4.65 -8.87 -10.14
N PHE A 160 -3.60 -9.39 -9.51
CA PHE A 160 -2.56 -10.17 -10.16
C PHE A 160 -2.38 -11.50 -9.45
N LEU A 161 -2.55 -12.59 -10.18
CA LEU A 161 -2.13 -13.91 -9.72
C LEU A 161 -0.61 -13.96 -9.61
N GLN A 162 -0.10 -14.47 -8.49
CA GLN A 162 1.34 -14.52 -8.23
C GLN A 162 2.07 -15.41 -9.25
N PRO A 163 3.13 -14.92 -9.93
CA PRO A 163 3.82 -15.64 -11.00
C PRO A 163 4.42 -17.01 -10.61
N GLU A 164 4.62 -17.27 -9.32
CA GLU A 164 5.27 -18.50 -8.83
C GLU A 164 4.34 -19.38 -7.98
N LEU A 165 3.17 -18.90 -7.56
CA LEU A 165 2.26 -19.61 -6.65
C LEU A 165 0.84 -19.42 -7.17
N MET A 166 0.38 -20.30 -8.06
CA MET A 166 -0.76 -19.94 -8.88
C MET A 166 -2.07 -20.53 -8.39
N ILE A 167 -2.12 -21.82 -8.04
CA ILE A 167 -3.41 -22.40 -7.65
C ILE A 167 -3.17 -23.53 -6.65
N GLN A 168 -3.95 -23.55 -5.60
CA GLN A 168 -4.04 -24.64 -4.65
C GLN A 168 -5.28 -25.47 -4.98
N ASN A 169 -5.14 -26.78 -5.16
CA ASN A 169 -6.28 -27.68 -5.25
C ASN A 169 -6.00 -29.00 -4.51
N PRO A 170 -6.79 -29.34 -3.47
CA PRO A 170 -6.62 -30.58 -2.72
C PRO A 170 -6.65 -31.86 -3.58
N ALA A 171 -7.33 -31.86 -4.73
CA ALA A 171 -7.40 -33.00 -5.64
C ALA A 171 -6.03 -33.38 -6.25
N TYR A 172 -5.04 -32.49 -6.21
CA TYR A 172 -3.70 -32.75 -6.73
C TYR A 172 -2.70 -33.23 -5.66
N VAL A 173 -3.10 -33.31 -4.39
CA VAL A 173 -2.26 -33.86 -3.32
C VAL A 173 -1.91 -35.33 -3.62
N GLY A 174 -0.65 -35.72 -3.47
CA GLY A 174 -0.18 -37.07 -3.80
C GLY A 174 -0.07 -37.42 -5.29
N HIS A 175 -0.39 -36.49 -6.21
CA HIS A 175 -0.35 -36.72 -7.65
C HIS A 175 0.83 -35.98 -8.32
N ALA A 176 2.06 -36.45 -8.05
CA ALA A 176 3.29 -35.81 -8.54
C ALA A 176 3.47 -35.77 -10.08
N ASN A 177 2.59 -36.40 -10.87
CA ASN A 177 2.66 -36.45 -12.33
C ASN A 177 1.25 -36.50 -12.94
N HIS A 178 0.40 -35.54 -12.63
CA HIS A 178 -0.95 -35.52 -13.21
C HIS A 178 -0.88 -35.25 -14.73
N PRO A 179 -1.35 -36.15 -15.60
CA PRO A 179 -1.13 -36.09 -17.06
C PRO A 179 -1.94 -35.01 -17.79
N VAL A 180 -2.76 -34.24 -17.07
CA VAL A 180 -3.66 -33.23 -17.68
C VAL A 180 -2.93 -31.94 -18.06
N PHE A 181 -1.70 -31.74 -17.58
CA PHE A 181 -0.97 -30.51 -17.83
C PHE A 181 0.50 -30.82 -18.12
N GLU A 182 0.88 -30.89 -19.41
CA GLU A 182 2.28 -31.04 -19.83
C GLU A 182 3.18 -29.91 -19.29
N ASP A 183 2.59 -28.77 -18.89
CA ASP A 183 3.28 -27.56 -18.43
C ASP A 183 3.13 -27.25 -16.93
N VAL A 184 2.43 -28.09 -16.14
CA VAL A 184 2.24 -27.83 -14.70
C VAL A 184 3.15 -28.73 -13.86
N VAL A 185 3.95 -28.09 -13.02
CA VAL A 185 4.62 -28.80 -11.92
C VAL A 185 3.63 -28.87 -10.78
N VAL A 186 3.31 -30.07 -10.30
CA VAL A 186 2.56 -30.26 -9.06
C VAL A 186 3.56 -30.56 -7.95
N ARG A 187 3.51 -29.79 -6.84
CA ARG A 187 4.28 -30.13 -5.64
C ARG A 187 3.36 -30.42 -4.47
N ASP A 188 3.68 -31.51 -3.79
CA ASP A 188 3.12 -31.81 -2.49
C ASP A 188 3.99 -31.13 -1.42
N GLU A 189 3.64 -29.89 -1.09
CA GLU A 189 4.24 -29.16 0.02
C GLU A 189 3.19 -29.03 1.14
N GLY A 190 3.17 -30.03 2.03
CA GLY A 190 2.33 -30.02 3.22
C GLY A 190 0.83 -30.12 2.94
N GLU A 191 0.40 -31.07 2.09
CA GLU A 191 -1.00 -31.41 1.82
C GLU A 191 -1.80 -30.38 1.01
N ARG A 192 -1.12 -29.48 0.28
CA ARG A 192 -1.78 -28.36 -0.41
C ARG A 192 -2.01 -28.54 -1.91
N GLY A 193 -1.32 -29.45 -2.60
CA GLY A 193 -1.59 -29.75 -4.02
C GLY A 193 -1.47 -28.50 -4.92
N TRP A 194 -0.27 -27.94 -5.02
CA TRP A 194 -0.02 -26.69 -5.74
C TRP A 194 0.17 -26.92 -7.25
N VAL A 195 -0.48 -26.08 -8.06
CA VAL A 195 -0.30 -25.95 -9.51
C VAL A 195 0.63 -24.76 -9.75
N TYR A 196 1.84 -25.03 -10.26
CA TYR A 196 2.82 -24.00 -10.61
C TYR A 196 2.78 -23.70 -12.12
N LYS A 197 3.08 -22.44 -12.48
CA LYS A 197 3.25 -21.98 -13.87
C LYS A 197 2.02 -22.19 -14.78
N ALA A 198 0.83 -22.17 -14.20
CA ALA A 198 -0.41 -22.21 -14.98
C ALA A 198 -0.44 -21.03 -15.97
N ASN A 199 -0.55 -21.33 -17.26
CA ASN A 199 -0.71 -20.29 -18.27
C ASN A 199 -2.09 -19.63 -18.08
N LYS A 200 -2.09 -18.31 -17.87
CA LYS A 200 -3.31 -17.58 -17.50
C LYS A 200 -4.41 -17.63 -18.57
N ASP A 201 -4.03 -17.86 -19.82
CA ASP A 201 -4.94 -17.89 -20.97
C ASP A 201 -5.53 -19.28 -21.21
N THR A 202 -4.80 -20.34 -20.86
CA THR A 202 -5.21 -21.71 -21.18
C THR A 202 -5.63 -22.54 -19.97
N TYR A 203 -5.20 -22.19 -18.76
CA TYR A 203 -5.63 -22.88 -17.55
C TYR A 203 -7.09 -22.52 -17.25
N LEU A 204 -7.96 -23.51 -17.27
CA LEU A 204 -9.36 -23.38 -16.88
C LEU A 204 -9.53 -23.79 -15.41
N VAL A 205 -10.09 -22.89 -14.62
CA VAL A 205 -10.38 -23.11 -13.21
C VAL A 205 -11.22 -24.38 -13.00
N GLN A 206 -10.84 -25.20 -12.02
CA GLN A 206 -11.51 -26.42 -11.61
C GLN A 206 -12.19 -26.26 -10.24
N PRO A 207 -13.21 -27.07 -9.93
CA PRO A 207 -13.75 -27.15 -8.58
C PRO A 207 -12.66 -27.46 -7.54
N GLY A 208 -12.68 -26.75 -6.41
CA GLY A 208 -11.68 -26.89 -5.35
C GLY A 208 -10.42 -26.02 -5.52
N ASP A 209 -10.27 -25.31 -6.64
CA ASP A 209 -9.17 -24.37 -6.83
C ASP A 209 -9.28 -23.17 -5.86
N SER A 210 -8.14 -22.71 -5.36
CA SER A 210 -7.96 -21.43 -4.69
C SER A 210 -6.72 -20.75 -5.25
N GLY A 211 -6.79 -19.45 -5.57
CA GLY A 211 -5.66 -18.70 -6.12
C GLY A 211 -5.07 -17.75 -5.10
N TYR A 212 -3.75 -17.56 -5.14
CA TYR A 212 -3.05 -16.57 -4.32
C TYR A 212 -2.83 -15.28 -5.13
N PHE A 213 -3.59 -14.24 -4.79
CA PHE A 213 -3.65 -12.99 -5.54
C PHE A 213 -2.97 -11.86 -4.80
N ASN A 214 -2.27 -11.02 -5.57
CA ASN A 214 -1.89 -9.67 -5.16
C ASN A 214 -3.03 -8.72 -5.54
N VAL A 215 -3.68 -8.14 -4.53
CA VAL A 215 -4.84 -7.26 -4.70
C VAL A 215 -4.40 -5.83 -4.40
N TRP A 216 -4.51 -4.97 -5.41
CA TRP A 216 -4.12 -3.56 -5.33
C TRP A 216 -5.37 -2.70 -5.32
N THR A 217 -5.62 -2.06 -4.18
CA THR A 217 -6.70 -1.09 -4.00
C THR A 217 -6.12 0.31 -4.01
N TYR A 218 -6.88 1.27 -4.54
CA TYR A 218 -6.45 2.65 -4.68
C TYR A 218 -7.37 3.54 -3.84
N ARG A 219 -6.77 4.33 -2.94
CA ARG A 219 -7.52 5.20 -2.02
C ARG A 219 -7.12 6.64 -2.16
N HIS A 220 -8.10 7.53 -2.07
CA HIS A 220 -7.84 8.94 -1.84
C HIS A 220 -7.08 9.12 -0.52
N PRO A 221 -6.07 10.02 -0.44
CA PRO A 221 -5.28 10.25 0.78
C PRO A 221 -6.14 10.45 2.03
N LEU A 222 -7.16 11.30 1.94
CA LEU A 222 -8.07 11.57 3.06
C LEU A 222 -8.89 10.34 3.47
N CYS A 223 -9.31 9.52 2.50
CA CYS A 223 -10.04 8.28 2.78
C CYS A 223 -9.13 7.28 3.51
N GLN A 224 -7.89 7.12 3.04
CA GLN A 224 -6.91 6.25 3.69
C GLN A 224 -6.57 6.75 5.11
N GLU A 225 -6.34 8.05 5.30
CA GLU A 225 -6.09 8.63 6.63
C GLU A 225 -7.25 8.33 7.58
N ASN A 226 -8.49 8.59 7.15
CA ASN A 226 -9.68 8.34 7.96
C ASN A 226 -9.83 6.86 8.32
N ARG A 227 -9.56 5.96 7.37
CA ARG A 227 -9.53 4.52 7.62
C ARG A 227 -8.48 4.16 8.67
N LEU A 228 -7.24 4.60 8.51
CA LEU A 228 -6.16 4.33 9.45
C LEU A 228 -6.49 4.88 10.84
N ARG A 229 -6.99 6.12 10.93
CA ARG A 229 -7.43 6.72 12.19
C ARG A 229 -8.48 5.87 12.89
N LYS A 230 -9.50 5.40 12.17
CA LYS A 230 -10.56 4.52 12.70
C LYS A 230 -10.02 3.18 13.18
N LEU A 231 -9.18 2.53 12.37
CA LEU A 231 -8.58 1.23 12.72
C LEU A 231 -7.72 1.35 13.99
N GLU A 232 -6.86 2.36 14.06
CA GLU A 232 -5.96 2.55 15.20
C GLU A 232 -6.71 3.02 16.46
N THR A 233 -7.75 3.84 16.31
CA THR A 233 -8.61 4.22 17.45
C THR A 233 -9.23 2.98 18.08
N ASN A 234 -9.86 2.13 17.27
CA ASN A 234 -10.45 0.87 17.74
C ASN A 234 -9.40 -0.04 18.37
N TYR A 235 -8.23 -0.16 17.74
CA TYR A 235 -7.13 -0.99 18.23
C TYR A 235 -6.65 -0.56 19.63
N PHE A 236 -6.35 0.73 19.82
CA PHE A 236 -5.86 1.24 21.10
C PHE A 236 -6.95 1.29 22.16
N GLU A 237 -8.18 1.67 21.82
CA GLU A 237 -9.30 1.65 22.76
C GLU A 237 -9.53 0.25 23.34
N GLU A 238 -9.51 -0.79 22.50
CA GLU A 238 -9.66 -2.18 22.93
C GLU A 238 -8.49 -2.63 23.83
N ILE A 239 -7.27 -2.18 23.54
CA ILE A 239 -6.08 -2.48 24.37
C ILE A 239 -6.21 -1.86 25.76
N PHE A 240 -6.50 -0.56 25.85
CA PHE A 240 -6.66 0.11 27.15
C PHE A 240 -7.81 -0.52 27.96
N THR A 241 -8.93 -0.82 27.30
CA THR A 241 -10.07 -1.51 27.91
C THR A 241 -9.67 -2.88 28.46
N LYS A 242 -8.97 -3.71 27.68
CA LYS A 242 -8.47 -5.04 28.13
C LYS A 242 -7.40 -4.94 29.23
N SER A 243 -6.72 -3.82 29.35
CA SER A 243 -5.80 -3.52 30.45
C SER A 243 -6.51 -3.03 31.73
N GLY A 244 -7.84 -2.93 31.71
CA GLY A 244 -8.66 -2.60 32.88
C GLY A 244 -8.90 -1.11 33.10
N TYR A 245 -8.50 -0.25 32.15
CA TYR A 245 -8.78 1.17 32.21
C TYR A 245 -10.27 1.41 32.00
N LYS A 246 -10.87 2.27 32.83
CA LYS A 246 -12.32 2.52 32.81
C LYS A 246 -12.71 3.80 32.09
N GLN A 247 -11.82 4.80 32.11
CA GLN A 247 -12.04 6.07 31.44
C GLN A 247 -10.92 6.25 30.44
N VAL A 248 -11.23 6.12 29.15
CA VAL A 248 -10.23 6.22 28.09
C VAL A 248 -10.72 7.24 27.07
N VAL A 249 -9.96 8.31 26.87
CA VAL A 249 -10.23 9.31 25.83
C VAL A 249 -9.01 9.39 24.92
N LEU A 250 -9.19 8.97 23.66
CA LEU A 250 -8.15 8.99 22.64
C LEU A 250 -8.26 10.26 21.80
N ASN A 251 -7.19 11.08 21.77
CA ASN A 251 -7.09 12.22 20.86
C ASN A 251 -6.01 11.93 19.83
N ALA A 252 -6.40 11.77 18.56
CA ALA A 252 -5.45 11.54 17.48
C ALA A 252 -4.51 12.74 17.33
N ILE A 253 -3.21 12.46 17.19
CA ILE A 253 -2.14 13.41 16.91
C ILE A 253 -1.34 12.90 15.71
N PRO A 254 -0.59 13.78 14.99
CA PRO A 254 0.31 13.34 13.93
C PRO A 254 1.26 12.26 14.42
N ASN A 255 1.53 11.27 13.57
CA ASN A 255 2.48 10.23 13.88
C ASN A 255 3.89 10.85 14.01
N GLU A 256 4.52 10.73 15.17
CA GLU A 256 5.83 11.35 15.44
C GLU A 256 7.01 10.53 14.85
N TYR A 257 6.73 9.40 14.20
CA TYR A 257 7.72 8.56 13.53
C TYR A 257 7.69 8.65 12.00
N CYS A 258 6.52 8.53 11.36
CA CYS A 258 6.33 8.77 9.91
C CYS A 258 5.51 10.05 9.74
N GLY A 259 6.04 11.03 9.01
CA GLY A 259 5.31 12.28 8.71
C GLY A 259 4.20 12.13 7.67
N ASP A 260 4.05 10.95 7.06
CA ASP A 260 3.03 10.68 6.05
C ASP A 260 1.81 9.98 6.70
N PRO A 261 0.64 10.66 6.76
CA PRO A 261 -0.57 10.14 7.39
C PRO A 261 -1.26 9.03 6.57
N THR A 262 -0.86 8.82 5.32
CA THR A 262 -1.38 7.75 4.45
C THR A 262 -0.60 6.43 4.63
N CYS A 263 0.67 6.57 5.05
CA CYS A 263 1.67 5.56 5.37
C CYS A 263 1.43 4.96 6.75
N CYS A 264 1.30 5.83 7.75
CA CYS A 264 1.25 5.46 9.15
C CYS A 264 0.03 6.09 9.78
N GLY A 265 -0.77 5.26 10.47
CA GLY A 265 -1.88 5.76 11.27
C GLY A 265 -1.40 6.76 12.34
N PRO A 266 -2.31 7.59 12.86
CA PRO A 266 -1.96 8.60 13.85
C PRO A 266 -1.45 7.96 15.15
N TRP A 267 -0.72 8.76 15.92
CA TRP A 267 -0.52 8.46 17.34
C TRP A 267 -1.70 9.02 18.14
N PHE A 268 -1.78 8.69 19.42
CA PHE A 268 -2.85 9.13 20.30
C PHE A 268 -2.31 9.70 21.59
N LEU A 269 -2.82 10.88 21.95
CA LEU A 269 -2.78 11.38 23.32
C LEU A 269 -3.98 10.78 24.07
N VAL A 270 -3.71 9.77 24.90
CA VAL A 270 -4.71 9.01 25.65
C VAL A 270 -4.82 9.58 27.05
N ARG A 271 -6.00 10.06 27.43
CA ARG A 271 -6.30 10.46 28.81
C ARG A 271 -6.95 9.30 29.54
N THR A 272 -6.46 8.99 30.73
CA THR A 272 -6.96 7.90 31.56
C THR A 272 -7.12 8.30 33.03
N GLU A 273 -7.72 7.41 33.84
CA GLU A 273 -7.87 7.66 35.28
C GLU A 273 -6.54 7.73 36.07
N VAL A 274 -5.44 7.19 35.55
CA VAL A 274 -4.11 7.21 36.22
C VAL A 274 -3.13 8.22 35.61
N GLY A 275 -3.51 8.86 34.50
CA GLY A 275 -2.67 9.84 33.82
C GLY A 275 -2.81 9.83 32.30
N ASN A 276 -1.96 10.60 31.64
CA ASN A 276 -1.99 10.79 30.19
C ASN A 276 -0.83 10.04 29.54
N PHE A 277 -1.12 9.35 28.44
CA PHE A 277 -0.14 8.64 27.64
C PHE A 277 -0.08 9.20 26.23
N LYS A 278 1.06 9.05 25.58
CA LYS A 278 1.21 9.13 24.14
C LYS A 278 1.49 7.72 23.63
N VAL A 279 0.65 7.22 22.73
CA VAL A 279 0.75 5.85 22.20
C VAL A 279 0.65 5.83 20.69
N GLY A 280 1.43 4.98 20.02
CA GLY A 280 1.29 4.80 18.58
C GLY A 280 2.35 3.88 17.97
N TRP A 281 2.13 3.47 16.72
CA TRP A 281 3.06 2.61 16.02
C TRP A 281 4.34 3.36 15.63
N ARG A 282 5.47 2.74 15.97
CA ARG A 282 6.81 3.09 15.54
C ARG A 282 7.39 1.92 14.75
N LYS A 283 7.21 1.94 13.43
CA LYS A 283 7.59 0.84 12.52
C LYS A 283 6.87 -0.48 12.88
N ARG A 284 7.52 -1.37 13.63
CA ARG A 284 7.01 -2.72 14.01
C ARG A 284 6.74 -2.87 15.51
N VAL A 285 6.98 -1.82 16.29
CA VAL A 285 6.73 -1.79 17.73
C VAL A 285 5.75 -0.67 18.06
N ILE A 286 5.13 -0.74 19.23
CA ILE A 286 4.25 0.30 19.73
C ILE A 286 5.00 1.12 20.76
N ASN A 287 5.09 2.43 20.56
CA ASN A 287 5.60 3.36 21.56
C ASN A 287 4.51 3.61 22.60
N LEU A 288 4.83 3.45 23.88
CA LEU A 288 4.01 3.88 25.01
C LEU A 288 4.84 4.82 25.87
N GLU A 289 4.41 6.06 25.99
CA GLU A 289 5.12 7.13 26.70
C GLU A 289 4.17 7.89 27.62
N TRP A 290 4.66 8.36 28.77
CA TRP A 290 3.91 9.32 29.59
C TRP A 290 3.84 10.68 28.90
N ALA A 291 2.63 11.25 28.75
CA ALA A 291 2.49 12.56 28.15
C ALA A 291 2.73 13.70 29.17
N GLY A 292 3.67 14.59 28.88
CA GLY A 292 3.91 15.84 29.63
C GLY A 292 5.39 16.12 29.92
N LYS A 293 5.73 17.36 30.29
CA LYS A 293 7.09 17.73 30.72
C LYS A 293 7.29 17.41 32.20
N GLY A 294 8.42 16.77 32.53
CA GLY A 294 8.78 16.47 33.91
C GLY A 294 8.12 15.19 34.41
N VAL A 295 8.75 14.07 34.07
CA VAL A 295 8.41 12.76 34.65
C VAL A 295 8.92 12.82 36.09
N GLY A 296 8.03 12.89 37.07
CA GLY A 296 8.41 12.71 38.46
C GLY A 296 8.86 11.25 38.71
N PRO A 297 9.48 10.94 39.86
CA PRO A 297 9.86 9.56 40.19
C PRO A 297 8.67 8.58 40.11
N GLU A 298 7.45 9.03 40.35
CA GLU A 298 6.21 8.25 40.26
C GLU A 298 5.83 7.82 38.82
N ARG A 299 6.50 8.38 37.80
CA ARG A 299 6.27 8.06 36.38
C ARG A 299 7.48 7.40 35.70
N ASP A 300 8.46 6.96 36.49
CA ASP A 300 9.61 6.22 35.98
C ASP A 300 9.21 4.79 35.56
N LEU A 301 9.28 4.47 34.28
CA LEU A 301 8.95 3.14 33.75
C LEU A 301 10.08 2.12 33.93
N THR A 302 11.32 2.55 34.20
CA THR A 302 12.48 1.66 34.21
C THR A 302 12.39 0.59 35.31
N HIS A 303 11.84 0.95 36.47
CA HIS A 303 11.69 0.02 37.58
C HIS A 303 10.56 -1.00 37.35
N LEU A 304 9.49 -0.61 36.66
CA LEU A 304 8.35 -1.48 36.35
C LEU A 304 8.67 -2.56 35.31
N PHE A 305 9.61 -2.27 34.42
CA PHE A 305 9.96 -3.13 33.28
C PHE A 305 11.40 -3.64 33.36
N LYS A 306 11.96 -3.72 34.57
CA LYS A 306 13.29 -4.28 34.81
C LYS A 306 13.35 -5.71 34.26
N GLY A 307 14.23 -5.93 33.28
CA GLY A 307 14.44 -7.23 32.64
C GLY A 307 13.71 -7.42 31.31
N GLU A 308 12.89 -6.48 30.86
CA GLU A 308 12.39 -6.49 29.48
C GLU A 308 13.55 -6.16 28.52
N SER A 309 13.67 -6.91 27.42
CA SER A 309 14.75 -6.75 26.43
C SER A 309 14.45 -5.70 25.35
N THR A 310 13.51 -4.79 25.63
CA THR A 310 13.04 -3.78 24.68
C THR A 310 13.68 -2.43 24.96
N THR A 311 13.47 -1.46 24.06
CA THR A 311 13.86 -0.08 24.35
C THR A 311 13.01 0.44 25.49
N LEU A 312 13.68 0.85 26.56
CA LEU A 312 13.10 1.31 27.79
C LEU A 312 13.90 2.52 28.25
N GLU A 313 13.20 3.63 28.43
CA GLU A 313 13.72 4.82 29.08
C GLU A 313 12.85 5.14 30.29
N ARG A 314 13.19 6.24 30.95
CA ARG A 314 12.46 6.70 32.14
C ARG A 314 10.98 6.90 31.87
N ASP A 315 10.59 7.41 30.71
CA ASP A 315 9.23 7.86 30.44
C ASP A 315 8.54 7.12 29.29
N TYR A 316 9.25 6.25 28.57
CA TYR A 316 8.67 5.43 27.51
C TYR A 316 9.19 3.99 27.49
N VAL A 317 8.39 3.11 26.90
CA VAL A 317 8.71 1.71 26.64
C VAL A 317 8.15 1.29 25.28
N HIS A 318 8.88 0.44 24.55
CA HIS A 318 8.40 -0.16 23.31
C HIS A 318 7.73 -1.53 23.56
N ALA A 319 6.49 -1.70 23.10
CA ALA A 319 5.82 -2.99 23.13
C ALA A 319 5.92 -3.71 21.77
N HIS A 320 6.29 -5.00 21.79
CA HIS A 320 6.30 -5.86 20.61
C HIS A 320 4.91 -6.45 20.33
N GLY A 321 3.99 -5.56 19.97
CA GLY A 321 2.63 -5.92 19.62
C GLY A 321 1.66 -5.90 20.80
N ARG A 322 0.45 -6.40 20.49
CA ARG A 322 -0.76 -6.20 21.29
C ARG A 322 -0.65 -6.71 22.73
N GLU A 323 -0.29 -7.98 22.91
CA GLU A 323 -0.30 -8.62 24.23
C GLU A 323 0.71 -8.00 25.17
N LYS A 324 1.89 -7.63 24.66
CA LYS A 324 2.91 -6.94 25.44
C LYS A 324 2.46 -5.55 25.88
N LEU A 325 1.78 -4.82 24.99
CA LEU A 325 1.24 -3.51 25.38
C LEU A 325 0.15 -3.65 26.45
N ILE A 326 -0.72 -4.65 26.35
CA ILE A 326 -1.75 -4.92 27.36
C ILE A 326 -1.12 -5.21 28.72
N ASP A 327 -0.12 -6.08 28.77
CA ASP A 327 0.66 -6.40 29.98
C ASP A 327 1.30 -5.14 30.58
N TYR A 328 1.99 -4.34 29.77
CA TYR A 328 2.64 -3.12 30.25
C TYR A 328 1.65 -2.13 30.85
N LEU A 329 0.53 -1.89 30.15
CA LEU A 329 -0.54 -1.02 30.63
C LEU A 329 -1.17 -1.53 31.93
N ARG A 330 -1.31 -2.85 32.12
CA ARG A 330 -1.81 -3.44 33.39
C ARG A 330 -0.83 -3.21 34.53
N ARG A 331 0.48 -3.43 34.31
CA ARG A 331 1.51 -3.19 35.33
C ARG A 331 1.54 -1.73 35.76
N ILE A 332 1.51 -0.81 34.79
CA ILE A 332 1.44 0.64 35.05
C ILE A 332 0.19 0.98 35.87
N ARG A 333 -0.99 0.52 35.44
CA ARG A 333 -2.25 0.80 36.12
C ARG A 333 -2.24 0.32 37.57
N ASN A 334 -1.82 -0.93 37.79
CA ASN A 334 -1.78 -1.51 39.14
C ASN A 334 -0.82 -0.76 40.05
N TYR A 335 0.36 -0.38 39.54
CA TYR A 335 1.32 0.41 40.30
C TYR A 335 0.75 1.78 40.68
N GLN A 336 0.15 2.50 39.74
CA GLN A 336 -0.42 3.84 40.00
C GLN A 336 -1.61 3.83 40.96
N LEU A 337 -2.38 2.73 41.03
CA LEU A 337 -3.49 2.59 41.98
C LEU A 337 -3.02 2.20 43.39
N THR A 338 -1.75 1.84 43.57
CA THR A 338 -1.16 1.51 44.88
C THR A 338 -0.38 2.67 45.51
N LEU A 339 -0.08 3.70 44.72
CA LEU A 339 0.43 4.98 45.21
C LEU A 339 -0.72 5.80 45.80
#